data_AF-A0A8S2XMU4-F1
#
_entry.id   AF-A0A8S2XMU4-F1
#
_cell.length_a   1.000
_cell.length_b   1.000
_cell.length_c   1.000
_cell.angle_alpha   90.00
_cell.angle_beta   90.00
_cell.angle_gamma   90.00
#
_symmetry.space_group_name_H-M   'P 1'
#
loop_
_entity.id
_entity.type
_entity.pdbx_description
1 polymer ?
#
loop_
_entity_poly.entity_id
_entity_poly.type
_entity_poly.pdbx_seq_one_letter_code
_entity_poly.pdbx_strand_id
1 'polypeptide(L)' 'MTTTAVKDEPQRVKTGVLLLNMGGPETVDDVYDFLLRLFSDKDLIPLPAQ' A
#
# COMPACT_ATOMS: atom_id res chain seq x y z
N MET A 1 -47.53 -18.30 6.47
CA MET A 1 -46.78 -17.08 6.14
C MET A 1 -45.86 -16.80 7.31
N THR A 2 -44.63 -17.31 7.25
CA THR A 2 -43.67 -17.21 8.35
C THR A 2 -42.64 -16.18 7.94
N THR A 3 -42.76 -14.97 8.48
CA THR A 3 -41.80 -13.88 8.24
C THR A 3 -40.53 -14.18 9.04
N THR A 4 -39.48 -14.63 8.35
CA THR A 4 -38.14 -14.76 8.92
C THR A 4 -37.56 -13.35 9.09
N ALA A 5 -37.49 -12.87 10.33
CA ALA A 5 -36.80 -11.62 10.64
C ALA A 5 -35.29 -11.81 10.41
N VAL A 6 -34.73 -11.09 9.44
CA VAL A 6 -33.28 -11.01 9.22
C VAL A 6 -32.70 -10.19 10.38
N LYS A 7 -31.86 -10.82 11.21
CA LYS A 7 -31.11 -10.10 12.25
C LYS A 7 -30.04 -9.24 11.56
N ASP A 8 -30.25 -7.93 11.58
CA ASP A 8 -29.26 -6.93 11.17
C ASP A 8 -28.25 -6.73 12.31
N GLU A 9 -27.37 -7.71 12.51
CA GLU A 9 -26.20 -7.53 13.38
C GLU A 9 -25.11 -6.78 12.60
N PRO A 10 -24.59 -5.66 13.13
CA PRO A 10 -23.56 -4.90 12.43
C PRO A 10 -22.35 -5.80 12.21
N GLN A 11 -22.00 -6.02 10.95
CA GLN A 11 -20.84 -6.83 10.57
C GLN A 11 -19.58 -6.20 11.17
N ARG A 12 -18.98 -6.87 12.15
CA ARG A 12 -17.74 -6.40 12.80
C ARG A 12 -16.59 -6.47 11.80
N VAL A 13 -16.28 -5.33 11.19
CA VAL A 13 -15.11 -5.16 10.33
C VAL A 13 -13.83 -5.25 11.17
N LYS A 14 -12.84 -6.00 10.68
CA LYS A 14 -11.54 -6.12 11.34
C LYS A 14 -10.68 -4.91 10.99
N THR A 15 -10.03 -4.31 11.97
CA THR A 15 -9.07 -3.22 11.75
C THR A 15 -7.73 -3.79 11.28
N GLY A 16 -7.27 -3.38 10.11
CA GLY A 16 -5.92 -3.63 9.63
C GLY A 16 -4.96 -2.51 10.04
N VAL A 17 -3.72 -2.87 10.35
CA VAL A 17 -2.63 -1.92 10.60
C VAL A 17 -1.62 -2.04 9.47
N LEU A 18 -1.33 -0.92 8.79
CA LEU A 18 -0.36 -0.87 7.70
C LEU A 18 0.97 -0.32 8.22
N LEU A 19 2.01 -1.13 8.13
CA LEU A 19 3.38 -0.70 8.43
C LEU A 19 4.02 -0.22 7.13
N LEU A 20 4.39 1.05 7.10
CA LEU A 20 5.02 1.68 5.95
C LEU A 20 6.53 1.77 6.16
N ASN A 21 7.28 1.45 5.11
CA ASN A 21 8.71 1.67 5.00
C ASN A 21 9.04 1.92 3.53
N MET A 22 10.22 2.47 3.24
CA MET A 22 10.70 2.64 1.87
C MET A 22 11.05 1.31 1.18
N GLY A 23 11.34 0.27 1.97
CA GLY A 23 11.85 -1.00 1.45
C GLY A 23 13.28 -0.87 0.93
N GLY A 24 13.68 -1.80 0.07
CA GLY A 24 14.99 -1.86 -0.56
C GLY A 24 15.06 -3.02 -1.54
N PRO A 25 16.10 -3.10 -2.39
CA PRO A 25 16.26 -4.22 -3.30
C PRO A 25 16.53 -5.51 -2.52
N GLU A 26 15.87 -6.61 -2.90
CA GLU A 26 16.08 -7.91 -2.26
C GLU A 26 17.39 -8.55 -2.73
N THR A 27 17.72 -8.37 -4.01
CA THR A 27 18.96 -8.85 -4.63
C THR A 27 19.67 -7.73 -5.38
N VAL A 28 20.89 -8.01 -5.87
CA VAL A 28 21.68 -7.02 -6.64
C VAL A 28 21.02 -6.67 -7.96
N ASP A 29 20.31 -7.62 -8.57
CA ASP A 29 19.65 -7.41 -9.87
C ASP A 29 18.47 -6.42 -9.76
N ASP A 30 17.88 -6.28 -8.57
CA ASP A 30 16.74 -5.37 -8.30
C ASP A 30 17.17 -3.91 -8.07
N VAL A 31 18.47 -3.64 -7.97
CA VAL A 31 19.01 -2.32 -7.61
C VAL A 31 18.57 -1.25 -8.61
N TYR A 32 18.56 -1.57 -9.90
CA TYR A 32 18.15 -0.63 -10.94
C TYR A 32 16.71 -0.16 -10.73
N ASP A 33 15.78 -1.10 -10.54
CA ASP A 33 14.36 -0.80 -10.37
C ASP A 33 14.07 -0.04 -9.07
N PHE A 34 14.76 -0.38 -7.98
CA PHE A 34 14.66 0.37 -6.73
C PHE A 34 15.08 1.82 -6.91
N LEU A 35 16.27 2.06 -7.49
CA LEU A 35 16.78 3.42 -7.70
C LEU A 35 15.93 4.18 -8.72
N LEU A 36 15.45 3.52 -9.77
CA LEU A 36 14.55 4.15 -10.73
C LEU A 36 13.30 4.70 -10.04
N ARG A 37 12.64 3.91 -9.18
CA ARG A 37 11.46 4.36 -8.43
C ARG A 37 11.80 5.49 -7.46
N LEU A 38 12.91 5.36 -6.73
CA LEU A 38 13.37 6.38 -5.77
C LEU A 38 13.61 7.74 -6.43
N PHE A 39 14.31 7.77 -7.56
CA PHE A 39 14.62 9.03 -8.26
C PHE A 39 13.49 9.53 -9.15
N SER A 40 12.51 8.69 -9.48
CA SER A 40 11.30 9.13 -10.20
C SER A 40 10.31 9.83 -9.28
N ASP A 41 10.44 9.66 -7.96
CA ASP A 41 9.58 10.27 -6.97
C ASP A 41 9.91 11.76 -6.78
N LYS A 42 9.02 12.62 -7.29
CA LYS A 42 9.14 14.08 -7.25
C LYS A 42 8.94 14.66 -5.85
N ASP A 43 8.27 13.93 -4.96
CA ASP A 43 8.05 14.37 -3.58
C ASP A 43 9.30 14.10 -2.72
N LEU A 44 10.13 13.13 -3.12
CA LEU A 44 11.39 12.82 -2.44
C LEU A 44 12.58 13.58 -3.00
N ILE A 45 12.80 13.51 -4.32
CA ILE A 45 13.99 14.06 -4.97
C ILE A 45 13.56 14.91 -6.17
N PRO A 46 13.54 16.24 -6.06
CA PRO A 46 13.25 17.10 -7.20
C PRO A 46 14.48 17.18 -8.12
N LEU A 47 14.35 16.66 -9.34
CA LEU A 47 15.38 16.80 -10.37
C LEU A 47 15.06 17.95 -11.34
N PRO A 48 16.08 18.62 -11.88
CA PRO A 48 15.87 19.62 -12.94
C PRO A 48 15.19 19.00 -14.16
N ALA A 49 14.10 19.61 -14.63
CA ALA A 49 13.34 19.20 -15.83
C ALA A 49 12.63 17.83 -15.76
N GLN A 50 12.27 17.38 -14.56
CA GLN A 50 11.56 16.11 -14.31
C GLN A 50 10.05 16.16 -14.51
#